data_AF-A0A6S6U1K6-F1
#
_entry.id   AF-A0A6S6U1K6-F1
#
_cell.length_a   1.000
_cell.length_b   1.000
_cell.length_c   1.000
_cell.angle_alpha   90.00
_cell.angle_beta   90.00
_cell.angle_gamma   90.00
#
_symmetry.space_group_name_H-M   'P 1'
#
loop_
_entity.id
_entity.type
_entity.pdbx_description
1 polymer ?
#
loop_
_entity_poly.entity_id
_entity_poly.type
_entity_poly.pdbx_seq_one_letter_code
_entity_poly.pdbx_strand_id
1 'polypeptide(L)'
;MTTGKNQALKAYDNPLWGISLETKERLQKPFGKDLKFGIVITLKEINRINRIDDFIHNANLKGWLVNQIDVDSRVEIFNKAEEEIVFE
;
A
#
# COMPACT_ATOMS: atom_id res chain seq x y z
N MET A 1 31.21 1.59 -5.88
CA MET A 1 30.08 1.36 -4.96
C MET A 1 29.42 0.06 -5.35
N THR A 2 29.62 -1.00 -4.56
CA THR A 2 29.12 -2.34 -4.88
C THR A 2 27.65 -2.41 -4.50
N THR A 3 26.76 -2.29 -5.48
CA THR A 3 25.32 -2.52 -5.31
C THR A 3 25.13 -3.93 -4.76
N GLY A 4 24.57 -4.04 -3.55
CA GLY A 4 24.34 -5.33 -2.90
C GLY A 4 23.58 -6.28 -3.84
N LYS A 5 24.03 -7.54 -3.93
CA LYS A 5 23.36 -8.56 -4.75
C LYS A 5 21.89 -8.64 -4.36
N ASN A 6 20.97 -8.35 -5.29
CA ASN A 6 19.54 -8.63 -5.14
C ASN A 6 19.32 -10.15 -5.17
N GLN A 7 19.71 -10.84 -4.09
CA GLN A 7 19.40 -12.25 -3.90
C GLN A 7 17.99 -12.38 -3.31
N ALA A 8 17.24 -13.36 -3.81
CA ALA A 8 15.95 -13.72 -3.25
C ALA A 8 16.11 -14.11 -1.77
N LEU A 9 15.34 -13.47 -0.89
CA LEU A 9 15.26 -13.85 0.52
C LEU A 9 14.49 -15.16 0.65
N LYS A 10 14.75 -15.89 1.75
CA LYS A 10 14.05 -17.14 2.06
C LYS A 10 12.53 -16.87 2.09
N ALA A 11 11.78 -17.54 1.21
CA ALA A 11 10.34 -17.59 1.30
C ALA A 11 9.95 -18.46 2.51
N TYR A 12 9.04 -17.96 3.33
CA TYR A 12 8.46 -18.71 4.45
C TYR A 12 7.20 -19.44 3.96
N ASP A 13 6.90 -20.59 4.59
CA ASP A 13 5.77 -21.44 4.18
C ASP A 13 4.40 -20.75 4.31
N ASN A 14 4.32 -19.70 5.13
CA ASN A 14 3.13 -18.86 5.23
C ASN A 14 3.23 -17.69 4.22
N PRO A 15 2.41 -17.68 3.15
CA PRO A 15 2.41 -16.62 2.16
C PRO A 15 1.64 -15.38 2.61
N LEU A 16 1.00 -15.41 3.79
CA LEU A 16 0.19 -14.30 4.28
C LEU A 16 1.09 -13.10 4.62
N TRP A 17 0.83 -11.98 3.94
CA TRP A 17 1.42 -10.70 4.30
C TRP A 17 0.61 -10.03 5.40
N GLY A 18 1.31 -9.30 6.28
CA GLY A 18 0.70 -8.58 7.37
C GLY A 18 1.58 -7.42 7.80
N ILE A 19 0.94 -6.42 8.39
CA ILE A 19 1.60 -5.26 8.97
C ILE A 19 1.24 -5.26 10.46
N SER A 20 2.26 -5.25 11.32
CA SER A 20 2.06 -5.01 12.74
C SER A 20 2.37 -3.56 13.03
N LEU A 21 1.46 -2.87 13.70
CA LEU A 21 1.71 -1.55 14.26
C LEU A 21 1.77 -1.66 15.78
N GLU A 22 2.94 -1.37 16.33
CA GLU A 22 3.18 -1.43 17.76
C GLU A 22 3.46 -0.03 18.29
N THR A 23 2.75 0.36 19.34
CA THR A 23 3.06 1.59 20.08
C THR A 23 4.06 1.27 21.17
N LYS A 24 5.29 1.82 21.09
CA LYS A 24 6.27 1.74 22.17
C LYS A 24 6.27 3.05 22.96
N GLU A 25 5.92 2.96 24.24
CA GLU A 25 5.94 4.10 25.16
C GLU A 25 7.04 3.92 26.21
N ARG A 26 7.76 5.00 26.54
CA ARG A 26 8.80 5.01 27.59
C ARG A 26 8.30 5.53 28.94
N LEU A 27 7.13 6.16 28.97
CA LEU A 27 6.55 6.80 30.15
C LEU A 27 5.33 5.98 30.61
N GLN A 28 5.06 5.93 31.91
CA GLN A 28 3.92 5.18 32.47
C GLN A 28 2.54 5.68 32.01
N LYS A 29 2.49 6.88 31.40
CA LYS A 29 1.24 7.51 30.97
C LYS A 29 1.01 7.21 29.48
N PRO A 30 -0.17 6.67 29.10
CA PRO A 30 -0.48 6.36 27.71
C PRO A 30 -0.70 7.66 26.92
N PHE A 31 0.25 7.98 26.05
CA PHE A 31 0.19 9.14 25.13
C PHE A 31 -0.17 8.72 23.70
N GLY A 32 -0.10 7.43 23.38
CA GLY A 32 -0.34 6.89 22.04
C GLY A 32 -1.81 6.62 21.72
N LYS A 33 -2.75 6.95 22.61
CA LYS A 33 -4.18 6.80 22.33
C LYS A 33 -4.57 7.78 21.23
N ASP A 34 -5.11 7.26 20.13
CA ASP A 34 -5.61 8.00 18.96
C ASP A 34 -4.55 8.69 18.09
N LEU A 35 -3.31 8.16 18.04
CA LEU A 35 -2.32 8.64 17.09
C LEU A 35 -2.80 8.41 15.65
N LYS A 36 -2.98 9.49 14.88
CA LYS A 36 -3.28 9.42 13.45
C LYS A 36 -1.99 9.19 12.67
N PHE A 37 -1.93 8.11 11.91
CA PHE A 37 -0.82 7.81 11.01
C PHE A 37 -1.36 7.23 9.70
N GLY A 38 -0.56 7.37 8.64
CA GLY A 38 -0.78 6.70 7.37
C GLY A 38 0.43 5.83 7.04
N ILE A 39 0.22 4.74 6.32
CA ILE A 39 1.29 3.85 5.86
C ILE A 39 1.31 3.92 4.34
N VAL A 40 2.49 4.21 3.76
CA VAL A 40 2.71 4.17 2.32
C VAL A 40 3.60 2.97 2.01
N ILE A 41 3.13 2.11 1.12
CA ILE A 41 3.78 0.83 0.82
C ILE A 41 4.09 0.79 -0.67
N THR A 42 5.35 0.49 -1.00
CA THR A 42 5.75 0.17 -2.36
C THR A 42 6.12 -1.30 -2.41
N LEU A 43 5.44 -2.07 -3.26
CA LEU A 43 5.77 -3.48 -3.49
C LEU A 43 6.78 -3.56 -4.63
N LYS A 44 7.92 -4.21 -4.36
CA LYS A 44 8.93 -4.53 -5.37
C LYS A 44 9.25 -6.00 -5.31
N GLU A 45 8.64 -6.76 -6.20
CA GLU A 45 8.83 -8.21 -6.29
C GLU A 45 10.14 -8.53 -7.05
N ILE A 46 10.84 -9.58 -6.61
CA ILE A 46 12.20 -9.92 -7.06
C ILE A 46 12.20 -10.53 -8.47
N ASN A 47 11.15 -11.27 -8.82
CA ASN A 47 10.92 -11.89 -10.13
C ASN A 47 10.11 -11.01 -11.10
N ARG A 48 9.87 -9.73 -10.77
CA ARG A 48 9.07 -8.76 -11.55
C ARG A 48 7.61 -9.16 -11.78
N ILE A 49 7.02 -9.95 -10.89
CA ILE A 49 5.60 -10.31 -10.91
C ILE A 49 4.81 -9.26 -10.14
N ASN A 50 3.76 -8.70 -10.75
CA ASN A 50 2.85 -7.81 -10.03
C ASN A 50 2.01 -8.63 -9.04
N ARG A 51 2.12 -8.29 -7.75
CA ARG A 51 1.42 -8.96 -6.64
C ARG A 51 0.55 -8.00 -5.83
N ILE A 52 0.17 -6.88 -6.42
CA ILE A 52 -0.67 -5.89 -5.74
C ILE A 52 -2.03 -6.49 -5.35
N ASP A 53 -2.61 -7.33 -6.19
CA ASP A 53 -3.91 -7.96 -5.93
C ASP A 53 -3.83 -8.96 -4.78
N ASP A 54 -2.78 -9.78 -4.73
CA ASP A 54 -2.48 -10.68 -3.61
C ASP A 54 -2.39 -9.88 -2.29
N PHE A 55 -1.80 -8.69 -2.34
CA PHE A 55 -1.62 -7.83 -1.17
C PHE A 55 -2.93 -7.24 -0.69
N ILE A 56 -3.74 -6.72 -1.61
CA ILE A 56 -5.09 -6.20 -1.32
C ILE A 56 -5.95 -7.32 -0.71
N HIS A 57 -5.93 -8.52 -1.30
CA HIS A 57 -6.68 -9.67 -0.79
C HIS A 57 -6.28 -10.03 0.65
N ASN A 58 -4.97 -10.15 0.91
CA ASN A 58 -4.46 -10.45 2.24
C ASN A 58 -4.77 -9.35 3.27
N ALA A 59 -4.69 -8.08 2.88
CA ALA A 59 -5.05 -6.96 3.74
C ALA A 59 -6.55 -6.97 4.10
N ASN A 60 -7.43 -7.22 3.12
CA ASN A 60 -8.86 -7.35 3.34
C ASN A 60 -9.19 -8.52 4.28
N LEU A 61 -8.55 -9.68 4.12
CA LEU A 61 -8.71 -10.83 5.04
C LEU A 61 -8.31 -10.51 6.49
N LYS A 62 -7.44 -9.52 6.69
CA LYS A 62 -7.00 -9.02 8.01
C LYS A 62 -7.86 -7.85 8.51
N GLY A 63 -8.93 -7.48 7.81
CA GLY A 63 -9.86 -6.43 8.21
C GLY A 63 -9.40 -5.01 7.88
N TRP A 64 -8.39 -4.84 7.02
CA TRP A 64 -7.93 -3.53 6.59
C TRP A 64 -8.79 -3.02 5.43
N LEU A 65 -9.26 -1.78 5.52
CA LEU A 65 -9.88 -1.09 4.39
C LEU A 65 -8.78 -0.61 3.45
N VAL A 66 -8.71 -1.19 2.25
CA VAL A 66 -7.75 -0.76 1.22
C VAL A 66 -8.46 0.04 0.14
N ASN A 67 -8.06 1.29 -0.04
CA ASN A 67 -8.54 2.15 -1.12
C ASN A 67 -7.46 2.21 -2.21
N GLN A 68 -7.70 1.52 -3.33
CA GLN A 68 -6.82 1.64 -4.49
C GLN A 68 -7.03 3.00 -5.16
N ILE A 69 -5.93 3.67 -5.47
CA ILE A 69 -5.94 4.91 -6.23
C ILE A 69 -5.26 4.62 -7.55
N ASP A 70 -6.04 4.64 -8.64
CA ASP A 70 -5.48 4.70 -9.97
C ASP A 70 -5.30 6.18 -10.37
N VAL A 71 -4.08 6.53 -10.75
CA VAL A 71 -3.71 7.90 -11.11
C VAL A 71 -4.26 8.26 -12.48
N ASP A 72 -4.31 7.30 -13.41
CA ASP A 72 -4.76 7.52 -14.79
C ASP A 72 -6.26 7.81 -14.83
N SER A 73 -7.05 7.03 -14.09
CA SER A 73 -8.49 7.25 -13.90
C SER A 73 -8.84 8.65 -13.36
N ARG A 74 -8.01 9.24 -12.50
CA ARG A 74 -8.25 10.60 -11.97
C ARG A 74 -8.01 11.66 -13.03
N VAL A 75 -6.95 11.52 -13.82
CA VAL A 75 -6.64 12.44 -14.91
C VAL A 75 -7.73 12.41 -15.98
N GLU A 76 -8.25 11.21 -16.31
CA GLU A 76 -9.38 11.08 -17.26
C GLU A 76 -10.64 11.81 -16.78
N ILE A 77 -11.02 11.66 -15.49
CA ILE A 77 -12.20 12.35 -14.93
C ILE A 77 -12.02 13.86 -14.97
N PHE A 78 -10.83 14.37 -14.64
CA PHE A 78 -10.54 15.81 -14.72
C PHE A 78 -10.65 16.31 -16.16
N ASN A 79 -10.05 15.59 -17.12
CA ASN A 79 -10.13 15.95 -18.53
C ASN A 79 -11.58 15.94 -19.05
N LYS A 80 -12.37 14.92 -18.68
CA LYS A 80 -13.80 14.82 -19.06
C LYS A 80 -14.67 15.92 -18.45
N ALA A 81 -14.31 16.42 -17.27
CA ALA A 81 -15.01 17.53 -16.63
C ALA A 81 -14.67 18.88 -17.27
N GLU A 82 -13.51 18.99 -17.92
CA GLU A 82 -13.05 20.19 -18.64
C GLU A 82 -13.42 20.17 -20.14
N GLU A 83 -14.03 19.11 -20.67
CA GLU A 83 -14.52 19.07 -22.04
C GLU A 83 -15.72 20.02 -22.24
N GLU A 84 -15.60 20.97 -23.17
CA GLU A 84 -16.72 21.80 -23.64
C GLU A 84 -17.73 20.94 -24.41
N ILE A 85 -18.96 20.83 -23.88
CA ILE A 85 -20.05 20.15 -24.57
C ILE A 85 -20.52 21.02 -25.73
N VAL A 86 -20.15 20.66 -26.95
CA VAL A 86 -20.73 21.26 -28.16
C VAL A 86 -22.09 20.61 -28.39
N PHE A 87 -23.16 21.37 -28.17
CA PHE A 87 -24.51 20.98 -28.58
C PHE A 87 -24.72 21.41 -30.05
N GLU A 88 -25.00 20.45 -30.93
CA GLU A 88 -25.48 20.71 -32.30
C GLU A 88 -26.93 21.24 -32.30
#